data_AF-A0A4V2VGS8-F1
#
_entry.id   AF-A0A4V2VGS8-F1
#
_cell.length_a   1.000
_cell.length_b   1.000
_cell.length_c   1.000
_cell.angle_alpha   90.00
_cell.angle_beta   90.00
_cell.angle_gamma   90.00
#
_symmetry.space_group_name_H-M   'P 1'
#
loop_
_entity.id
_entity.type
_entity.pdbx_description
1 polymer ?
#
loop_
_entity_poly.entity_id
_entity_poly.type
_entity_poly.pdbx_seq_one_letter_code
_entity_poly.pdbx_strand_id
1 'polypeptide(L)'
;MRVLSYVLLIVLITALTLGGTLLAVFELSDVSDVLIIAVSVSIPMFVVGPAVVGSLAGYWDHRSSTDSSRYLRWWLLGVVAVDVAGAVVIVLASVSAGAPVWVPVVLIGGAAALLVIARPLGALFRRTEPSPSAYPVGYRFGPAELRHTIVVIAVTFGVSIVVVTIGVVVLAALTGDDPAGLTQAAFLAGQLVFTATAFAALLQSLPLNGLLRASAGHDLGRLRRFAKIVARGADLPLDPAEQVGAVRYATVVPLALRFQLAYIGLLYTALAFQMVSTWIRGDLGILPPVFLALMVAVLVWIVPLTLRRIRRATAYAARHADLVDIDQT
;
A
#
# COMPACT_ATOMS: atom_id res chain seq x y z
N MET A 1 10.45 3.71 16.55
CA MET A 1 10.91 4.55 15.41
C MET A 1 10.23 4.20 14.08
N ARG A 2 10.17 2.93 13.65
CA ARG A 2 9.57 2.53 12.36
C ARG A 2 8.11 2.96 12.17
N VAL A 3 7.24 2.76 13.17
CA VAL A 3 5.83 3.14 13.08
C VAL A 3 5.70 4.66 12.93
N LEU A 4 6.50 5.44 13.66
CA LEU A 4 6.45 6.90 13.61
C LEU A 4 6.93 7.46 12.27
N SER A 5 7.97 6.88 11.66
CA SER A 5 8.41 7.25 10.30
C SER A 5 7.37 6.88 9.23
N TYR A 6 6.67 5.75 9.38
CA TYR A 6 5.58 5.36 8.49
C TYR A 6 4.36 6.28 8.64
N VAL A 7 3.97 6.60 9.88
CA VAL A 7 2.88 7.55 10.15
C VAL A 7 3.24 8.92 9.60
N LEU A 8 4.47 9.41 9.82
CA LEU A 8 4.96 10.67 9.26
C LEU A 8 4.90 10.66 7.73
N LEU A 9 5.32 9.56 7.09
CA LEU A 9 5.24 9.42 5.64
C LEU A 9 3.80 9.47 5.14
N ILE A 10 2.87 8.75 5.78
CA ILE A 10 1.45 8.78 5.42
C ILE A 10 0.89 10.19 5.58
N VAL A 11 1.17 10.86 6.70
CA VAL A 11 0.74 12.24 6.95
C VAL A 11 1.32 13.19 5.89
N LEU A 12 2.60 13.06 5.56
CA LEU A 12 3.27 13.89 4.55
C LEU A 12 2.67 13.66 3.15
N ILE A 13 2.50 12.40 2.74
CA ILE A 13 1.87 12.05 1.45
C ILE A 13 0.46 12.63 1.39
N THR A 14 -0.31 12.47 2.48
CA THR A 14 -1.70 12.95 2.56
C THR A 14 -1.76 14.48 2.48
N ALA A 15 -0.90 15.18 3.24
CA ALA A 15 -0.83 16.64 3.24
C ALA A 15 -0.40 17.20 1.87
N LEU A 16 0.60 16.59 1.23
CA LEU A 16 1.05 17.01 -0.11
C LEU A 16 0.01 16.73 -1.19
N THR A 17 -0.67 15.59 -1.12
CA THR A 17 -1.72 15.24 -2.07
C THR A 17 -2.92 16.17 -1.90
N LEU A 18 -3.40 16.38 -0.67
CA LEU A 18 -4.48 17.33 -0.38
C LEU A 18 -4.12 18.76 -0.76
N GLY A 19 -2.92 19.22 -0.37
CA GLY A 19 -2.45 20.57 -0.69
C GLY A 19 -2.33 20.79 -2.19
N GLY A 20 -1.77 19.83 -2.93
CA GLY A 20 -1.70 19.88 -4.39
C GLY A 20 -3.08 19.90 -5.04
N THR A 21 -4.01 19.04 -4.59
CA THR A 21 -5.37 19.00 -5.12
C THR A 21 -6.14 20.27 -4.83
N LEU A 22 -6.04 20.82 -3.61
CA LEU A 22 -6.67 22.10 -3.26
C LEU A 22 -6.14 23.23 -4.13
N LEU A 23 -4.82 23.31 -4.30
CA LEU A 23 -4.18 24.30 -5.16
C LEU A 23 -4.68 24.17 -6.60
N ALA A 24 -4.77 22.95 -7.13
CA ALA A 24 -5.33 22.70 -8.45
C ALA A 24 -6.80 23.12 -8.56
N VAL A 25 -7.64 22.81 -7.56
CA VAL A 25 -9.06 23.18 -7.58
C VAL A 25 -9.25 24.70 -7.54
N PHE A 26 -8.46 25.42 -6.75
CA PHE A 26 -8.58 26.87 -6.63
C PHE A 26 -8.04 27.63 -7.84
N GLU A 27 -6.96 27.15 -8.45
CA GLU A 27 -6.27 27.88 -9.54
C GLU A 27 -6.63 27.35 -10.94
N LEU A 28 -7.32 26.21 -11.05
CA LEU A 28 -7.70 25.58 -12.33
C LEU A 28 -9.23 25.36 -12.44
N SER A 29 -10.04 26.16 -11.75
CA SER A 29 -11.50 26.02 -11.70
C SER A 29 -12.20 26.21 -13.05
N ASP A 30 -11.60 26.97 -13.96
CA ASP A 30 -12.21 27.37 -15.24
C ASP A 30 -11.87 26.40 -16.40
N VAL A 31 -11.36 25.22 -16.08
CA VAL A 31 -10.93 24.21 -17.07
C VAL A 31 -12.03 23.17 -17.28
N SER A 32 -12.03 22.50 -18.44
CA SER A 32 -12.95 21.38 -18.69
C SER A 32 -12.85 20.28 -17.63
N ASP A 33 -14.00 19.68 -17.30
CA ASP A 33 -14.11 18.62 -16.28
C ASP A 33 -13.11 17.47 -16.51
N VAL A 34 -12.85 17.13 -17.77
CA VAL A 34 -11.91 16.07 -18.16
C VAL A 34 -10.47 16.39 -17.72
N LEU A 35 -10.05 17.65 -17.89
CA LEU A 35 -8.71 18.10 -17.50
C LEU A 35 -8.58 18.21 -15.97
N ILE A 36 -9.63 18.65 -15.27
CA ILE A 36 -9.65 18.67 -13.80
C ILE A 36 -9.53 17.25 -13.24
N ILE A 37 -10.25 16.27 -13.82
CA ILE A 37 -10.13 14.85 -13.46
C ILE A 37 -8.70 14.37 -13.71
N ALA A 38 -8.11 14.69 -14.86
CA ALA A 38 -6.76 14.27 -15.21
C ALA A 38 -5.70 14.84 -14.25
N VAL A 39 -5.82 16.11 -13.86
CA VAL A 39 -4.97 16.76 -12.85
C VAL A 39 -5.14 16.11 -11.48
N SER A 40 -6.39 15.85 -11.07
CA SER A 40 -6.71 15.22 -9.79
C SER A 40 -6.13 13.80 -9.67
N VAL A 41 -6.01 13.07 -10.78
CA VAL A 41 -5.34 11.76 -10.83
C VAL A 41 -3.81 11.89 -10.84
N SER A 42 -3.28 12.95 -11.45
CA SER A 42 -1.83 13.16 -11.60
C SER A 42 -1.16 13.55 -10.28
N ILE A 43 -1.82 14.37 -9.45
CA ILE A 43 -1.25 14.87 -8.17
C ILE A 43 -0.90 13.74 -7.19
N PRO A 44 -1.79 12.77 -6.89
CA PRO A 44 -1.42 11.62 -6.07
C PRO A 44 -0.25 10.83 -6.65
N MET A 45 -0.18 10.68 -7.98
CA MET A 45 0.90 9.94 -8.64
C MET A 45 2.25 10.63 -8.43
N PHE A 46 2.30 11.94 -8.50
CA PHE A 46 3.50 12.74 -8.22
C PHE A 46 4.04 12.61 -6.80
N VAL A 47 3.18 12.28 -5.84
CA VAL A 47 3.58 12.10 -4.44
C VAL A 47 3.90 10.63 -4.16
N VAL A 48 3.05 9.72 -4.63
CA VAL A 48 3.17 8.28 -4.39
C VAL A 48 4.33 7.67 -5.20
N GLY A 49 4.55 8.08 -6.44
CA GLY A 49 5.62 7.57 -7.30
C GLY A 49 7.01 7.71 -6.66
N PRO A 50 7.45 8.92 -6.29
CA PRO A 50 8.67 9.14 -5.52
C PRO A 50 8.75 8.33 -4.23
N ALA A 51 7.66 8.26 -3.46
CA ALA A 51 7.61 7.48 -2.23
C ALA A 51 7.80 5.97 -2.48
N VAL A 52 7.22 5.43 -3.56
CA VAL A 52 7.42 4.04 -3.99
C VAL A 52 8.87 3.81 -4.40
N VAL A 53 9.50 4.71 -5.16
CA VAL A 53 10.91 4.57 -5.54
C VAL A 53 11.83 4.66 -4.33
N GLY A 54 11.60 5.61 -3.42
CA GLY A 54 12.36 5.76 -2.17
C GLY A 54 12.21 4.56 -1.25
N SER A 55 10.98 4.07 -1.08
CA SER A 55 10.73 2.85 -0.29
C SER A 55 11.39 1.63 -0.92
N LEU A 56 11.31 1.43 -2.24
CA LEU A 56 12.01 0.33 -2.92
C LEU A 56 13.54 0.43 -2.77
N ALA A 57 14.10 1.63 -2.87
CA ALA A 57 15.54 1.87 -2.70
C ALA A 57 16.02 1.63 -1.26
N GLY A 58 15.18 1.93 -0.26
CA GLY A 58 15.46 1.59 1.14
C GLY A 58 15.19 0.13 1.48
N TYR A 59 14.22 -0.49 0.81
CA TYR A 59 13.76 -1.84 1.10
C TYR A 59 14.67 -2.91 0.47
N TRP A 60 15.30 -2.66 -0.69
CA TRP A 60 16.17 -3.63 -1.37
C TRP A 60 17.63 -3.19 -1.44
N ASP A 61 18.56 -4.16 -1.30
CA ASP A 61 19.95 -3.88 -1.64
C ASP A 61 20.15 -3.97 -3.16
N HIS A 62 20.00 -2.84 -3.83
CA HIS A 62 20.21 -2.69 -5.28
C HIS A 62 21.67 -2.88 -5.71
N ARG A 63 22.62 -2.96 -4.76
CA ARG A 63 24.04 -3.20 -5.05
C ARG A 63 24.44 -4.68 -4.95
N SER A 64 23.60 -5.53 -4.36
CA SER A 64 23.94 -6.94 -4.13
C SER A 64 23.73 -7.82 -5.37
N SER A 65 22.81 -7.45 -6.27
CA SER A 65 22.58 -8.21 -7.50
C SER A 65 22.20 -7.31 -8.69
N THR A 66 22.61 -7.71 -9.89
CA THR A 66 22.28 -7.05 -11.17
C THR A 66 20.77 -7.07 -11.47
N ASP A 67 20.07 -8.11 -11.00
CA ASP A 67 18.61 -8.21 -11.13
C ASP A 67 17.89 -7.18 -10.24
N SER A 68 18.39 -6.95 -9.02
CA SER A 68 17.84 -5.95 -8.08
C SER A 68 18.00 -4.53 -8.64
N SER A 69 19.16 -4.22 -9.24
CA SER A 69 19.40 -2.90 -9.85
C SER A 69 18.55 -2.68 -11.11
N ARG A 70 18.40 -3.69 -11.98
CA ARG A 70 17.55 -3.62 -13.17
C ARG A 70 16.09 -3.39 -12.80
N TYR A 71 15.61 -4.04 -11.74
CA TYR A 71 14.24 -3.86 -11.26
C TYR A 71 13.98 -2.45 -10.73
N LEU A 72 14.88 -1.91 -9.91
CA LEU A 72 14.76 -0.54 -9.41
C LEU A 72 14.79 0.48 -10.57
N ARG A 73 15.63 0.24 -11.59
CA ARG A 73 15.68 1.09 -12.79
C ARG A 73 14.38 1.06 -13.58
N TRP A 74 13.79 -0.12 -13.75
CA TRP A 74 12.48 -0.26 -14.42
C TRP A 74 11.36 0.49 -13.68
N TRP A 75 11.30 0.37 -12.35
CA TRP A 75 10.33 1.12 -11.56
C TRP A 75 10.55 2.63 -11.61
N LEU A 76 11.81 3.07 -11.51
CA LEU A 76 12.15 4.48 -11.63
C LEU A 76 11.77 5.02 -13.01
N LEU A 77 12.04 4.29 -14.09
CA LEU A 77 11.63 4.69 -15.44
C LEU A 77 10.11 4.77 -15.57
N GLY A 78 9.38 3.82 -15.00
CA GLY A 78 7.91 3.84 -14.97
C GLY A 78 7.37 5.06 -14.24
N VAL A 79 7.89 5.36 -13.04
CA VAL A 79 7.50 6.54 -12.27
C VAL A 79 7.83 7.83 -13.00
N VAL A 80 9.05 7.97 -13.55
CA VAL A 80 9.44 9.15 -14.32
C VAL A 80 8.55 9.32 -15.56
N ALA A 81 8.18 8.24 -16.24
CA ALA A 81 7.27 8.32 -17.39
C ALA A 81 5.87 8.81 -16.99
N VAL A 82 5.35 8.32 -15.86
CA VAL A 82 4.07 8.78 -15.30
C VAL A 82 4.16 10.24 -14.85
N ASP A 83 5.26 10.64 -14.20
CA ASP A 83 5.49 12.01 -13.76
C ASP A 83 5.58 12.98 -14.96
N VAL A 84 6.27 12.59 -16.03
CA VAL A 84 6.35 13.39 -17.27
C VAL A 84 4.98 13.52 -17.91
N ALA A 85 4.20 12.44 -17.99
CA ALA A 85 2.83 12.49 -18.52
C ALA A 85 1.93 13.40 -17.67
N GLY A 86 2.00 13.26 -16.34
CA GLY A 86 1.29 14.14 -15.40
C GLY A 86 1.71 15.60 -15.52
N ALA A 87 3.00 15.86 -15.82
CA ALA A 87 3.52 17.22 -15.94
C ALA A 87 2.96 17.90 -17.18
N VAL A 88 2.88 17.16 -18.29
CA VAL A 88 2.21 17.63 -19.50
C VAL A 88 0.74 17.96 -19.23
N VAL A 89 0.02 17.10 -18.50
CA VAL A 89 -1.38 17.35 -18.12
C VAL A 89 -1.51 18.62 -17.27
N ILE A 90 -0.66 18.80 -16.25
CA ILE A 90 -0.67 20.00 -15.41
C ILE A 90 -0.36 21.25 -16.24
N VAL A 91 0.64 21.22 -17.11
CA VAL A 91 0.98 22.38 -17.96
C VAL A 91 -0.17 22.73 -18.90
N LEU A 92 -0.79 21.74 -19.55
CA LEU A 92 -1.95 21.97 -20.40
C LEU A 92 -3.11 22.57 -19.62
N ALA A 93 -3.40 22.04 -18.42
CA ALA A 93 -4.43 22.58 -17.54
C ALA A 93 -4.13 24.02 -17.12
N SER A 94 -2.90 24.31 -16.69
CA SER A 94 -2.48 25.66 -16.28
C SER A 94 -2.57 26.67 -17.43
N VAL A 95 -2.14 26.29 -18.64
CA VAL A 95 -2.26 27.15 -19.82
C VAL A 95 -3.73 27.38 -20.18
N SER A 96 -4.57 26.34 -20.11
CA SER A 96 -6.00 26.48 -20.41
C SER A 96 -6.76 27.32 -19.37
N ALA A 97 -6.34 27.26 -18.10
CA ALA A 97 -6.93 28.04 -17.01
C ALA A 97 -6.46 29.50 -17.00
N GLY A 98 -5.41 29.85 -17.76
CA GLY A 98 -4.71 31.12 -17.56
C GLY A 98 -4.04 31.23 -16.19
N ALA A 99 -3.71 30.10 -15.56
CA ALA A 99 -3.16 30.05 -14.21
C ALA A 99 -1.76 30.70 -14.16
N PRO A 100 -1.38 31.30 -13.02
CA PRO A 100 -0.04 31.84 -12.85
C PRO A 100 1.05 30.78 -13.07
N VAL A 101 2.17 31.17 -13.70
CA VAL A 101 3.30 30.28 -14.02
C VAL A 101 3.87 29.56 -12.78
N TRP A 102 3.73 30.15 -11.59
CA TRP A 102 4.21 29.53 -10.35
C TRP A 102 3.44 28.24 -9.99
N VAL A 103 2.17 28.09 -10.38
CA VAL A 103 1.33 26.92 -10.08
C VAL A 103 1.91 25.62 -10.65
N PRO A 104 2.13 25.49 -11.97
CA PRO A 104 2.75 24.29 -12.53
C PRO A 104 4.19 24.10 -12.05
N VAL A 105 4.93 25.19 -11.81
CA VAL A 105 6.31 25.13 -11.29
C VAL A 105 6.35 24.53 -9.88
N VAL A 106 5.44 24.91 -8.99
CA VAL A 106 5.38 24.37 -7.63
C VAL A 106 4.95 22.91 -7.63
N LEU A 107 3.95 22.53 -8.42
CA LEU A 107 3.46 21.15 -8.48
C LEU A 107 4.52 20.19 -9.06
N ILE A 108 5.09 20.55 -10.22
CA ILE A 108 6.10 19.72 -10.90
C ILE A 108 7.43 19.77 -10.14
N GLY A 109 7.85 20.96 -9.70
CA GLY A 109 9.08 21.15 -8.93
C GLY A 109 9.04 20.44 -7.59
N GLY A 110 7.89 20.43 -6.90
CA GLY A 110 7.67 19.67 -5.68
C GLY A 110 7.80 18.17 -5.90
N ALA A 111 7.22 17.63 -6.97
CA ALA A 111 7.35 16.22 -7.34
C ALA A 111 8.81 15.83 -7.63
N ALA A 112 9.51 16.66 -8.43
CA ALA A 112 10.92 16.46 -8.73
C ALA A 112 11.79 16.49 -7.46
N ALA A 113 11.55 17.45 -6.56
CA ALA A 113 12.22 17.54 -5.28
C ALA A 113 11.98 16.29 -4.41
N LEU A 114 10.73 15.82 -4.33
CA LEU A 114 10.39 14.58 -3.62
C LEU A 114 11.13 13.38 -4.21
N LEU A 115 11.23 13.26 -5.53
CA LEU A 115 11.94 12.16 -6.19
C LEU A 115 13.44 12.18 -5.89
N VAL A 116 14.05 13.36 -5.87
CA VAL A 116 15.46 13.55 -5.51
C VAL A 116 15.72 13.22 -4.03
N ILE A 117 14.81 13.63 -3.14
CA ILE A 117 14.94 13.47 -1.68
C ILE A 117 14.60 12.04 -1.22
N ALA A 118 13.65 11.36 -1.88
CA ALA A 118 13.18 10.04 -1.48
C ALA A 118 14.26 8.95 -1.55
N ARG A 119 15.17 9.03 -2.53
CA ARG A 119 16.29 8.08 -2.69
C ARG A 119 17.28 8.07 -1.52
N PRO A 120 17.90 9.20 -1.14
CA PRO A 120 18.85 9.25 -0.05
C PRO A 120 18.20 8.93 1.30
N LEU A 121 16.95 9.36 1.53
CA LEU A 121 16.19 8.99 2.73
C LEU A 121 16.02 7.47 2.85
N GLY A 122 15.63 6.79 1.76
CA GLY A 122 15.52 5.32 1.75
C GLY A 122 16.84 4.63 2.13
N ALA A 123 17.96 5.11 1.57
CA ALA A 123 19.29 4.57 1.89
C ALA A 123 19.72 4.84 3.34
N LEU A 124 19.31 5.97 3.92
CA LEU A 124 19.64 6.35 5.30
C LEU A 124 18.86 5.51 6.30
N PHE A 125 17.56 5.28 6.06
CA PHE A 125 16.75 4.40 6.91
C PHE A 125 17.26 2.96 6.93
N ARG A 126 17.80 2.46 5.82
CA ARG A 126 18.41 1.12 5.74
C ARG A 126 19.53 0.90 6.76
N ARG A 127 20.33 1.93 7.07
CA ARG A 127 21.46 1.82 8.03
C ARG A 127 21.01 1.61 9.47
N THR A 128 19.75 1.91 9.78
CA THR A 128 19.18 1.77 11.12
C THR A 128 18.45 0.44 11.33
N GLU A 129 18.42 -0.43 10.32
CA GLU A 129 17.73 -1.71 10.42
C GLU A 129 18.61 -2.81 11.03
N PRO A 130 18.10 -3.61 11.98
CA PRO A 130 18.83 -4.74 12.54
C PRO A 130 19.23 -5.73 11.44
N SER A 131 20.45 -6.25 11.56
CA SER A 131 21.01 -7.25 10.63
C SER A 131 20.06 -8.46 10.48
N PRO A 132 19.89 -9.01 9.26
CA PRO A 132 19.06 -10.20 9.01
C PRO A 132 19.46 -11.44 9.83
N SER A 133 20.65 -11.47 10.42
CA SER A 133 21.11 -12.53 11.34
C SER A 133 20.40 -12.54 12.70
N ALA A 134 19.59 -11.52 13.02
CA ALA A 134 18.91 -11.40 14.32
C ALA A 134 17.64 -12.28 14.46
N TYR A 135 17.19 -12.94 13.39
CA TYR A 135 15.98 -13.77 13.42
C TYR A 135 16.35 -15.26 13.43
N PRO A 136 15.98 -16.03 14.48
CA PRO A 136 16.30 -17.44 14.60
C PRO A 136 15.76 -18.27 13.42
N VAL A 137 16.52 -19.28 13.03
CA VAL A 137 16.09 -20.29 12.06
C VAL A 137 14.85 -20.99 12.64
N GLY A 138 13.72 -20.92 11.94
CA GLY A 138 12.48 -21.55 12.38
C GLY A 138 11.52 -20.70 13.23
N TYR A 139 11.65 -19.36 13.25
CA TYR A 139 10.64 -18.50 13.88
C TYR A 139 9.23 -18.78 13.31
N ARG A 140 8.41 -19.45 14.11
CA ARG A 140 6.99 -19.66 13.87
C ARG A 140 6.24 -18.65 14.73
N PHE A 141 5.34 -17.89 14.12
CA PHE A 141 4.44 -17.03 14.88
C PHE A 141 3.68 -17.88 15.88
N GLY A 142 3.82 -17.56 17.16
CA GLY A 142 3.06 -18.22 18.21
C GLY A 142 1.57 -17.91 18.06
N PRO A 143 0.68 -18.81 18.51
CA PRO A 143 -0.77 -18.52 18.54
C PRO A 143 -1.10 -17.24 19.34
N ALA A 144 -0.27 -16.89 20.34
CA ALA A 144 -0.38 -15.67 21.13
C ALA A 144 -0.09 -14.39 20.32
N GLU A 145 0.94 -14.39 19.48
CA GLU A 145 1.31 -13.22 18.64
C GLU A 145 0.27 -12.99 17.54
N LEU A 146 -0.24 -14.08 16.94
CA LEU A 146 -1.34 -14.00 15.99
C LEU A 146 -2.60 -13.44 16.65
N ARG A 147 -2.94 -13.93 17.85
CA ARG A 147 -4.08 -13.42 18.64
C ARG A 147 -3.91 -11.95 18.98
N HIS A 148 -2.72 -11.52 19.42
CA HIS A 148 -2.45 -10.11 19.71
C HIS A 148 -2.69 -9.25 18.47
N THR A 149 -2.19 -9.68 17.31
CA THR A 149 -2.36 -8.93 16.06
C THR A 149 -3.83 -8.79 15.65
N ILE A 150 -4.59 -9.88 15.75
CA ILE A 150 -6.04 -9.89 15.47
C ILE A 150 -6.78 -8.99 16.47
N VAL A 151 -6.42 -9.06 17.75
CA VAL A 151 -7.02 -8.22 18.80
C VAL A 151 -6.75 -6.75 18.52
N VAL A 152 -5.54 -6.35 18.13
CA VAL A 152 -5.25 -4.95 17.80
C VAL A 152 -6.12 -4.48 16.62
N ILE A 153 -6.25 -5.26 15.55
CA ILE A 153 -7.11 -4.91 14.41
C ILE A 153 -8.57 -4.78 14.85
N ALA A 154 -9.08 -5.73 15.65
CA ALA A 154 -10.44 -5.72 16.16
C ALA A 154 -10.70 -4.53 17.10
N VAL A 155 -9.74 -4.19 17.96
CA VAL A 155 -9.81 -3.02 18.84
C VAL A 155 -9.79 -1.73 18.01
N THR A 156 -8.93 -1.62 16.99
CA THR A 156 -8.93 -0.45 16.11
C THR A 156 -10.26 -0.29 15.38
N PHE A 157 -10.85 -1.38 14.91
CA PHE A 157 -12.19 -1.36 14.31
C PHE A 157 -13.24 -0.87 15.31
N GLY A 158 -13.26 -1.43 16.53
CA GLY A 158 -14.19 -1.01 17.58
C GLY A 158 -14.04 0.46 17.99
N VAL A 159 -12.81 0.92 18.24
CA VAL A 159 -12.52 2.32 18.56
C VAL A 159 -12.93 3.24 17.42
N SER A 160 -12.65 2.87 16.17
CA SER A 160 -13.04 3.66 15.01
C SER A 160 -14.56 3.78 14.90
N ILE A 161 -15.32 2.69 15.13
CA ILE A 161 -16.78 2.74 15.17
C ILE A 161 -17.28 3.71 16.24
N VAL A 162 -16.71 3.64 17.46
CA VAL A 162 -17.13 4.52 18.55
C VAL A 162 -16.88 5.98 18.20
N VAL A 163 -15.65 6.32 17.79
CA VAL A 163 -15.26 7.69 17.43
C VAL A 163 -16.13 8.24 16.30
N VAL A 164 -16.33 7.44 15.26
CA VAL A 164 -17.12 7.85 14.10
C VAL A 164 -18.61 7.96 14.44
N THR A 165 -19.17 7.05 15.22
CA THR A 165 -20.56 7.13 15.70
C THR A 165 -20.77 8.41 16.51
N ILE A 166 -19.85 8.76 17.41
CA ILE A 166 -19.88 10.02 18.14
C ILE A 166 -19.86 11.20 17.16
N GLY A 167 -18.97 11.17 16.16
CA GLY A 167 -18.90 12.21 15.13
C GLY A 167 -20.20 12.38 14.34
N VAL A 168 -20.85 11.27 13.97
CA VAL A 168 -22.16 11.28 13.29
C VAL A 168 -23.26 11.85 14.20
N VAL A 169 -23.31 11.44 15.47
CA VAL A 169 -24.30 11.96 16.44
C VAL A 169 -24.12 13.46 16.68
N VAL A 170 -22.87 13.92 16.82
CA VAL A 170 -22.57 15.36 16.96
C VAL A 170 -22.96 16.13 15.70
N LEU A 171 -22.63 15.59 14.52
CA LEU A 171 -23.01 16.22 13.25
C LEU A 171 -24.52 16.31 13.10
N ALA A 172 -25.25 15.23 13.40
CA ALA A 172 -26.72 15.21 13.40
C ALA A 172 -27.32 16.26 14.34
N ALA A 173 -26.77 16.40 15.54
CA ALA A 173 -27.21 17.42 16.50
C ALA A 173 -26.97 18.86 16.00
N LEU A 174 -25.95 19.08 15.16
CA LEU A 174 -25.62 20.39 14.60
C LEU A 174 -26.38 20.74 13.33
N THR A 175 -26.63 19.76 12.46
CA THR A 175 -27.28 19.97 11.14
C THR A 175 -28.79 19.71 11.15
N GLY A 176 -29.33 19.15 12.22
CA GLY A 176 -30.71 18.69 12.31
C GLY A 176 -30.92 17.31 11.67
N ASP A 177 -32.09 16.73 11.90
CA ASP A 177 -32.48 15.37 11.47
C ASP A 177 -32.87 15.31 9.97
N ASP A 178 -32.04 15.86 9.08
CA ASP A 178 -32.20 15.64 7.64
C ASP A 178 -31.82 14.18 7.29
N PRO A 179 -32.76 13.33 6.84
CA PRO A 179 -32.49 11.94 6.52
C PRO A 179 -31.45 11.77 5.41
N ALA A 180 -31.34 12.73 4.48
CA ALA A 180 -30.31 12.70 3.43
C ALA A 180 -28.91 12.94 4.01
N GLY A 181 -28.76 13.94 4.87
CA GLY A 181 -27.52 14.22 5.60
C GLY A 181 -27.08 13.07 6.51
N LEU A 182 -28.01 12.46 7.24
CA LEU A 182 -27.73 11.30 8.10
C LEU A 182 -27.24 10.08 7.32
N THR A 183 -27.86 9.82 6.17
CA THR A 183 -27.43 8.72 5.28
C THR A 183 -26.02 8.96 4.76
N GLN A 184 -25.68 10.19 4.36
CA GLN A 184 -24.34 10.54 3.91
C GLN A 184 -23.31 10.43 5.04
N ALA A 185 -23.66 10.88 6.24
CA ALA A 185 -22.82 10.74 7.42
C ALA A 185 -22.55 9.26 7.74
N ALA A 186 -23.54 8.38 7.57
CA ALA A 186 -23.38 6.93 7.73
C ALA A 186 -22.44 6.31 6.68
N PHE A 187 -22.49 6.74 5.42
CA PHE A 187 -21.55 6.26 4.39
C PHE A 187 -20.11 6.74 4.67
N LEU A 188 -19.94 8.03 5.00
CA LEU A 188 -18.65 8.58 5.39
C LEU A 188 -18.10 7.86 6.62
N ALA A 189 -18.97 7.58 7.59
CA ALA A 189 -18.64 6.82 8.78
C ALA A 189 -18.10 5.43 8.44
N GLY A 190 -18.83 4.67 7.62
CA GLY A 190 -18.37 3.37 7.12
C GLY A 190 -17.00 3.48 6.45
N GLN A 191 -16.84 4.43 5.53
CA GLN A 191 -15.57 4.66 4.84
C GLN A 191 -14.42 4.89 5.83
N LEU A 192 -14.59 5.76 6.82
CA LEU A 192 -13.54 6.09 7.80
C LEU A 192 -13.18 4.90 8.68
N VAL A 193 -14.17 4.15 9.16
CA VAL A 193 -13.95 2.94 9.99
C VAL A 193 -13.14 1.89 9.21
N PHE A 194 -13.56 1.59 7.99
CA PHE A 194 -12.89 0.60 7.15
C PHE A 194 -11.49 1.06 6.74
N THR A 195 -11.31 2.35 6.46
CA THR A 195 -10.00 2.93 6.13
C THR A 195 -9.05 2.83 7.33
N ALA A 196 -9.47 3.26 8.52
CA ALA A 196 -8.66 3.18 9.74
C ALA A 196 -8.25 1.74 10.06
N THR A 197 -9.18 0.80 9.90
CA THR A 197 -8.94 -0.63 10.13
C THR A 197 -8.02 -1.23 9.08
N ALA A 198 -8.14 -0.82 7.82
CA ALA A 198 -7.20 -1.19 6.77
C ALA A 198 -5.78 -0.72 7.12
N PHE A 199 -5.60 0.53 7.58
CA PHE A 199 -4.30 1.01 8.03
C PHE A 199 -3.75 0.23 9.22
N ALA A 200 -4.60 -0.16 10.18
CA ALA A 200 -4.18 -1.02 11.28
C ALA A 200 -3.66 -2.37 10.76
N ALA A 201 -4.39 -3.03 9.84
CA ALA A 201 -3.97 -4.28 9.22
C ALA A 201 -2.64 -4.13 8.45
N LEU A 202 -2.47 -3.01 7.73
CA LEU A 202 -1.24 -2.69 7.02
C LEU A 202 -0.06 -2.53 7.98
N LEU A 203 -0.21 -1.74 9.04
CA LEU A 203 0.84 -1.50 10.05
C LEU A 203 1.26 -2.80 10.74
N GLN A 204 0.29 -3.66 11.05
CA GLN A 204 0.55 -4.97 11.63
C GLN A 204 1.23 -5.95 10.67
N SER A 205 1.09 -5.74 9.36
CA SER A 205 1.80 -6.56 8.36
C SER A 205 3.26 -6.16 8.16
N LEU A 206 3.69 -4.98 8.64
CA LEU A 206 5.06 -4.48 8.43
C LEU A 206 6.15 -5.40 8.97
N PRO A 207 6.05 -5.97 10.19
CA PRO A 207 7.05 -6.91 10.69
C PRO A 207 7.18 -8.16 9.80
N LEU A 208 6.06 -8.65 9.25
CA LEU A 208 6.04 -9.81 8.33
C LEU A 208 6.82 -9.51 7.05
N ASN A 209 6.64 -8.32 6.49
CA ASN A 209 7.42 -7.88 5.33
C ASN A 209 8.92 -7.78 5.65
N GLY A 210 9.28 -7.39 6.88
CA GLY A 210 10.67 -7.41 7.33
C GLY A 210 11.26 -8.82 7.37
N LEU A 211 10.51 -9.80 7.88
CA LEU A 211 10.90 -11.21 7.93
C LEU A 211 11.05 -11.84 6.54
N LEU A 212 10.11 -11.56 5.64
CA LEU A 212 10.18 -12.00 4.23
C LEU A 212 11.43 -11.47 3.53
N ARG A 213 11.83 -10.25 3.86
CA ARG A 213 13.03 -9.65 3.30
C ARG A 213 14.30 -10.25 3.90
N ALA A 214 14.30 -10.50 5.21
CA ALA A 214 15.41 -11.12 5.92
C ALA A 214 15.68 -12.54 5.40
N SER A 215 14.64 -13.32 5.07
CA SER A 215 14.81 -14.68 4.53
C SER A 215 15.52 -14.72 3.18
N ALA A 216 15.41 -13.65 2.37
CA ALA A 216 16.12 -13.50 1.10
C ALA A 216 17.40 -12.69 1.19
N GLY A 217 17.88 -12.36 2.40
CA GLY A 217 19.10 -11.57 2.59
C GLY A 217 19.04 -10.18 1.95
N HIS A 218 17.84 -9.57 1.87
CA HIS A 218 17.61 -8.28 1.21
C HIS A 218 17.90 -8.27 -0.32
N ASP A 219 17.93 -9.45 -0.96
CA ASP A 219 18.08 -9.61 -2.40
C ASP A 219 16.74 -10.02 -3.05
N LEU A 220 16.17 -9.12 -3.84
CA LEU A 220 14.91 -9.35 -4.56
C LEU A 220 15.02 -10.53 -5.55
N GLY A 221 16.19 -10.73 -6.14
CA GLY A 221 16.44 -11.83 -7.08
C GLY A 221 16.34 -13.19 -6.41
N ARG A 222 16.86 -13.31 -5.17
CA ARG A 222 16.70 -14.51 -4.34
C ARG A 222 15.25 -14.69 -3.89
N LEU A 223 14.59 -13.62 -3.44
CA LEU A 223 13.19 -13.70 -3.03
C LEU A 223 12.29 -14.21 -4.17
N ARG A 224 12.50 -13.73 -5.40
CA ARG A 224 11.75 -14.20 -6.58
C ARG A 224 12.02 -15.65 -6.93
N ARG A 225 13.28 -16.10 -6.78
CA ARG A 225 13.64 -17.51 -6.94
C ARG A 225 12.92 -18.37 -5.92
N PHE A 226 12.96 -18.00 -4.64
CA PHE A 226 12.22 -18.70 -3.58
C PHE A 226 10.72 -18.71 -3.84
N ALA A 227 10.14 -17.58 -4.24
CA ALA A 227 8.72 -17.49 -4.61
C ALA A 227 8.35 -18.43 -5.77
N LYS A 228 9.19 -18.50 -6.81
CA LYS A 228 8.98 -19.38 -7.97
C LYS A 228 9.08 -20.85 -7.57
N ILE A 229 10.04 -21.20 -6.72
CA ILE A 229 10.28 -22.56 -6.22
C ILE A 229 9.09 -23.02 -5.38
N VAL A 230 8.71 -22.23 -4.38
CA VAL A 230 7.56 -22.52 -3.50
C VAL A 230 6.24 -22.58 -4.29
N ALA A 231 6.05 -21.71 -5.29
CA ALA A 231 4.84 -21.71 -6.11
C ALA A 231 4.75 -22.86 -7.12
N ARG A 232 5.90 -23.36 -7.62
CA ARG A 232 5.97 -24.51 -8.53
C ARG A 232 6.08 -25.84 -7.79
N GLY A 233 6.48 -25.83 -6.52
CA GLY A 233 6.71 -27.03 -5.73
C GLY A 233 7.80 -27.94 -6.29
N ALA A 234 8.79 -27.36 -6.99
CA ALA A 234 9.81 -28.08 -7.73
C ALA A 234 11.13 -28.16 -6.94
N ASP A 235 11.74 -29.33 -6.94
CA ASP A 235 13.09 -29.61 -6.44
C ASP A 235 14.12 -29.08 -7.43
N LEU A 236 14.23 -27.76 -7.54
CA LEU A 236 15.37 -27.16 -8.21
C LEU A 236 16.62 -27.49 -7.37
N PRO A 237 17.77 -27.84 -7.98
CA PRO A 237 19.00 -28.13 -7.26
C PRO A 237 19.44 -26.84 -6.56
N LEU A 238 19.04 -26.72 -5.30
CA LEU A 238 19.37 -25.62 -4.42
C LEU A 238 20.51 -26.08 -3.52
N ASP A 239 21.49 -25.19 -3.35
CA ASP A 239 22.49 -25.30 -2.30
C ASP A 239 21.78 -25.42 -0.93
N PRO A 240 22.21 -26.30 0.00
CA PRO A 240 21.62 -26.44 1.34
C PRO A 240 21.28 -25.11 2.04
N ALA A 241 22.11 -24.08 1.89
CA ALA A 241 21.84 -22.75 2.44
C ALA A 241 20.63 -22.03 1.80
N GLU A 242 20.39 -22.24 0.49
CA GLU A 242 19.25 -21.68 -0.22
C GLU A 242 17.94 -22.44 0.08
N GLN A 243 18.02 -23.74 0.38
CA GLN A 243 16.86 -24.53 0.82
C GLN A 243 16.32 -24.02 2.15
N VAL A 244 17.19 -23.76 3.12
CA VAL A 244 16.81 -23.15 4.42
C VAL A 244 16.13 -21.78 4.21
N GLY A 245 16.65 -20.96 3.28
CA GLY A 245 16.04 -19.67 2.91
C GLY A 245 14.64 -19.82 2.28
N ALA A 246 14.45 -20.80 1.40
CA ALA A 246 13.17 -21.08 0.75
C ALA A 246 12.10 -21.59 1.74
N VAL A 247 12.49 -22.41 2.71
CA VAL A 247 11.60 -22.87 3.78
C VAL A 247 11.20 -21.71 4.70
N ARG A 248 12.15 -20.83 5.09
CA ARG A 248 11.84 -19.59 5.83
C ARG A 248 10.86 -18.68 5.09
N TYR A 249 10.97 -18.60 3.76
CA TYR A 249 10.00 -17.88 2.94
C TYR A 249 8.62 -18.57 2.98
N ALA A 250 8.57 -19.89 2.80
CA ALA A 250 7.32 -20.65 2.76
C ALA A 250 6.51 -20.60 4.08
N THR A 251 7.15 -20.42 5.24
CA THR A 251 6.46 -20.30 6.53
C THR A 251 5.83 -18.92 6.76
N VAL A 252 6.50 -17.84 6.33
CA VAL A 252 6.03 -16.46 6.58
C VAL A 252 5.04 -15.97 5.51
N VAL A 253 5.20 -16.39 4.25
CA VAL A 253 4.37 -15.93 3.12
C VAL A 253 2.87 -16.19 3.30
N PRO A 254 2.41 -17.37 3.76
CA PRO A 254 0.99 -17.60 3.97
C PRO A 254 0.36 -16.57 4.91
N LEU A 255 1.08 -16.20 5.97
CA LEU A 255 0.60 -15.22 6.94
C LEU A 255 0.57 -13.82 6.35
N ALA A 256 1.65 -13.40 5.67
CA ALA A 256 1.71 -12.11 4.98
C ALA A 256 0.60 -11.95 3.94
N LEU A 257 0.33 -12.98 3.13
CA LEU A 257 -0.74 -12.95 2.12
C LEU A 257 -2.14 -12.90 2.75
N ARG A 258 -2.36 -13.50 3.92
CA ARG A 258 -3.64 -13.39 4.65
C ARG A 258 -3.87 -11.97 5.15
N PHE A 259 -2.85 -11.33 5.73
CA PHE A 259 -2.94 -9.92 6.12
C PHE A 259 -3.12 -9.00 4.92
N GLN A 260 -2.44 -9.28 3.81
CA GLN A 260 -2.62 -8.53 2.57
C GLN A 260 -4.06 -8.66 2.04
N LEU A 261 -4.67 -9.85 2.08
CA LEU A 261 -6.08 -10.04 1.70
C LEU A 261 -7.02 -9.29 2.64
N ALA A 262 -6.79 -9.33 3.95
CA ALA A 262 -7.58 -8.57 4.91
C ALA A 262 -7.49 -7.07 4.67
N TYR A 263 -6.28 -6.55 4.46
CA TYR A 263 -6.04 -5.15 4.11
C TYR A 263 -6.76 -4.74 2.82
N ILE A 264 -6.59 -5.50 1.73
CA ILE A 264 -7.24 -5.22 0.44
C ILE A 264 -8.76 -5.25 0.59
N GLY A 265 -9.29 -6.25 1.31
CA GLY A 265 -10.72 -6.35 1.58
C GLY A 265 -11.27 -5.14 2.32
N LEU A 266 -10.65 -4.74 3.42
CA LEU A 266 -11.04 -3.56 4.20
C LEU A 266 -10.96 -2.27 3.38
N LEU A 267 -9.88 -2.09 2.62
CA LEU A 267 -9.70 -0.91 1.78
C LEU A 267 -10.74 -0.83 0.65
N TYR A 268 -11.03 -1.97 0.00
CA TYR A 268 -12.05 -2.02 -1.05
C TYR A 268 -13.45 -1.77 -0.49
N THR A 269 -13.74 -2.26 0.72
CA THR A 269 -14.99 -1.92 1.40
C THR A 269 -15.09 -0.43 1.69
N ALA A 270 -14.03 0.21 2.19
CA ALA A 270 -14.01 1.66 2.41
C ALA A 270 -14.30 2.45 1.12
N LEU A 271 -13.63 2.09 0.02
CA LEU A 271 -13.86 2.67 -1.30
C LEU A 271 -15.27 2.40 -1.82
N ALA A 272 -15.86 1.23 -1.51
CA ALA A 272 -17.23 0.94 -1.88
C ALA A 272 -18.23 1.87 -1.16
N PHE A 273 -18.04 2.13 0.14
CA PHE A 273 -18.84 3.12 0.87
C PHE A 273 -18.77 4.51 0.20
N GLN A 274 -17.56 4.94 -0.19
CA GLN A 274 -17.36 6.19 -0.90
C GLN A 274 -18.14 6.22 -2.23
N MET A 275 -17.96 5.21 -3.08
CA MET A 275 -18.56 5.16 -4.41
C MET A 275 -20.09 5.00 -4.38
N VAL A 276 -20.62 4.22 -3.42
CA VAL A 276 -22.07 4.14 -3.21
C VAL A 276 -22.63 5.48 -2.76
N SER A 277 -21.93 6.20 -1.87
CA SER A 277 -22.34 7.56 -1.48
C SER A 277 -22.37 8.50 -2.68
N THR A 278 -21.33 8.50 -3.51
CA THR A 278 -21.26 9.30 -4.74
C THR A 278 -22.37 8.93 -5.72
N TRP A 279 -22.66 7.63 -5.88
CA TRP A 279 -23.74 7.16 -6.75
C TRP A 279 -25.12 7.65 -6.30
N ILE A 280 -25.41 7.57 -5.00
CA ILE A 280 -26.68 8.02 -4.42
C ILE A 280 -26.88 9.53 -4.61
N ARG A 281 -25.79 10.32 -4.58
CA ARG A 281 -25.83 11.77 -4.84
C ARG A 281 -26.11 12.12 -6.30
N GLY A 282 -25.99 11.16 -7.22
CA GLY A 282 -26.05 11.41 -8.66
C GLY A 282 -24.77 12.06 -9.22
N ASP A 283 -23.73 12.16 -8.40
CA ASP A 283 -22.44 12.71 -8.81
C ASP A 283 -21.71 11.73 -9.73
N LEU A 284 -20.99 12.24 -10.74
CA LEU A 284 -20.17 11.45 -11.67
C LEU A 284 -20.93 10.43 -12.56
N GLY A 285 -22.26 10.48 -12.61
CA GLY A 285 -23.08 9.69 -13.55
C GLY A 285 -22.89 8.17 -13.41
N ILE A 286 -22.47 7.50 -14.50
CA ILE A 286 -22.27 6.04 -14.54
C ILE A 286 -20.92 5.58 -13.99
N LEU A 287 -20.02 6.51 -13.65
CA LEU A 287 -18.66 6.17 -13.21
C LEU A 287 -18.64 5.38 -11.90
N PRO A 288 -19.40 5.74 -10.83
CA PRO A 288 -19.40 4.97 -9.59
C PRO A 288 -19.82 3.50 -9.74
N PRO A 289 -20.94 3.14 -10.41
CA PRO A 289 -21.30 1.73 -10.59
C PRO A 289 -20.33 0.96 -11.48
N VAL A 290 -19.74 1.58 -12.51
CA VAL A 290 -18.70 0.95 -13.33
C VAL A 290 -17.44 0.67 -12.51
N PHE A 291 -17.01 1.63 -11.69
CA PHE A 291 -15.85 1.47 -10.82
C PHE A 291 -16.08 0.38 -9.77
N LEU A 292 -17.27 0.33 -9.15
CA LEU A 292 -17.67 -0.74 -8.23
C LEU A 292 -17.63 -2.12 -8.92
N ALA A 293 -18.18 -2.24 -10.13
CA ALA A 293 -18.15 -3.48 -10.89
C ALA A 293 -16.71 -3.93 -11.20
N LEU A 294 -15.83 -2.98 -11.58
CA LEU A 294 -14.42 -3.24 -11.82
C LEU A 294 -13.71 -3.72 -10.54
N MET A 295 -13.95 -3.06 -9.40
CA MET A 295 -13.41 -3.47 -8.12
C MET A 295 -13.80 -4.90 -7.74
N VAL A 296 -15.08 -5.25 -7.93
CA VAL A 296 -15.57 -6.62 -7.69
C VAL A 296 -14.87 -7.61 -8.63
N ALA A 297 -14.75 -7.29 -9.92
CA ALA A 297 -14.06 -8.14 -10.88
C ALA A 297 -12.58 -8.38 -10.48
N VAL A 298 -11.89 -7.34 -10.04
CA VAL A 298 -10.51 -7.42 -9.54
C VAL A 298 -10.43 -8.31 -8.29
N LEU A 299 -11.35 -8.19 -7.34
CA LEU A 299 -11.38 -9.05 -6.15
C LEU A 299 -11.65 -10.52 -6.51
N VAL A 300 -12.65 -10.78 -7.36
CA VAL A 300 -12.99 -12.12 -7.84
C VAL A 300 -11.80 -12.78 -8.54
N TRP A 301 -10.95 -12.00 -9.20
CA TRP A 301 -9.72 -12.48 -9.82
C TRP A 301 -8.57 -12.70 -8.83
N ILE A 302 -8.27 -11.71 -7.97
CA ILE A 302 -7.09 -11.71 -7.09
C ILE A 302 -7.24 -12.67 -5.90
N VAL A 303 -8.42 -12.73 -5.29
CA VAL A 303 -8.68 -13.55 -4.10
C VAL A 303 -8.37 -15.04 -4.35
N PRO A 304 -8.90 -15.72 -5.39
CA PRO A 304 -8.62 -17.13 -5.61
C PRO A 304 -7.15 -17.39 -5.97
N LEU A 305 -6.50 -16.49 -6.72
CA LEU A 305 -5.07 -16.60 -7.02
C LEU A 305 -4.22 -16.53 -5.75
N THR A 306 -4.58 -15.63 -4.83
CA THR A 306 -3.86 -15.46 -3.56
C THR A 306 -4.09 -16.64 -2.63
N LEU A 307 -5.32 -17.15 -2.53
CA LEU A 307 -5.64 -18.36 -1.77
C LEU A 307 -4.90 -19.60 -2.29
N ARG A 308 -4.79 -19.76 -3.63
CA ARG A 308 -4.00 -20.84 -4.24
C ARG A 308 -2.52 -20.74 -3.85
N ARG A 309 -1.95 -19.53 -3.84
CA ARG A 309 -0.55 -19.30 -3.41
C ARG A 309 -0.35 -19.64 -1.93
N ILE A 310 -1.29 -19.24 -1.06
CA ILE A 310 -1.28 -19.59 0.37
C ILE A 310 -1.24 -21.12 0.54
N ARG A 311 -2.16 -21.85 -0.11
CA ARG A 311 -2.22 -23.31 -0.01
C ARG A 311 -0.93 -23.99 -0.47
N ARG A 312 -0.34 -23.54 -1.59
CA ARG A 312 0.91 -24.10 -2.11
C ARG A 312 2.09 -23.84 -1.17
N ALA A 313 2.19 -22.62 -0.64
CA ALA A 313 3.25 -22.29 0.31
C ALA A 313 3.13 -23.09 1.61
N THR A 314 1.91 -23.25 2.15
CA THR A 314 1.67 -24.09 3.33
C THR A 314 2.01 -25.57 3.06
N ALA A 315 1.62 -26.11 1.91
CA ALA A 315 1.95 -27.49 1.53
C ALA A 315 3.45 -27.72 1.30
N TYR A 316 4.17 -26.69 0.83
CA TYR A 316 5.63 -26.77 0.69
C TYR A 316 6.32 -26.75 2.05
N ALA A 317 5.91 -25.84 2.95
CA ALA A 317 6.44 -25.75 4.31
C ALA A 317 6.19 -27.05 5.11
N ALA A 318 5.01 -27.65 4.98
CA ALA A 318 4.69 -28.91 5.65
C ALA A 318 5.56 -30.09 5.16
N ARG A 319 5.92 -30.13 3.88
CA ARG A 319 6.77 -31.19 3.30
C ARG A 319 8.25 -31.07 3.68
N HIS A 320 8.70 -29.89 4.08
CA HIS A 320 10.10 -29.62 4.42
C HIS A 320 10.24 -29.18 5.88
N ALA A 321 9.33 -29.63 6.75
CA ALA A 321 9.34 -29.30 8.17
C ALA A 321 10.61 -29.82 8.85
N ASP A 322 11.12 -30.96 8.42
CA ASP A 322 12.29 -31.65 8.98
C ASP A 322 13.58 -30.82 8.85
N LEU A 323 13.71 -30.02 7.78
CA LEU A 323 14.85 -29.12 7.56
C LEU A 323 14.87 -27.91 8.52
N VAL A 324 13.79 -27.68 9.27
CA VAL A 324 13.68 -26.61 10.26
C VAL A 324 14.02 -27.11 11.67
N ASP A 325 13.81 -28.41 11.95
CA ASP A 325 14.06 -29.00 13.26
C ASP A 325 15.54 -29.38 13.49
N ILE A 326 16.30 -29.69 12.43
CA ILE A 326 17.71 -30.15 12.54
C ILE A 326 18.66 -29.01 13.00
N ASP A 327 18.31 -27.74 12.79
CA ASP A 327 19.10 -26.57 13.19
C ASP A 327 18.80 -26.08 14.63
N GLN A 328 17.96 -26.81 15.38
CA GLN A 328 17.60 -26.49 16.78
C GLN A 328 18.28 -27.37 17.85
N THR A 329 19.10 -28.34 17.45
CA THR A 329 19.97 -29.13 18.35
C THR A 329 21.43 -28.71 18.22
#